data_AF-A0A535UTH8-F1
#
_entry.id   AF-A0A535UTH8-F1
#
_cell.length_a   1.000
_cell.length_b   1.000
_cell.length_c   1.000
_cell.angle_alpha   90.00
_cell.angle_beta   90.00
_cell.angle_gamma   90.00
#
_symmetry.space_group_name_H-M   'P 1'
#
loop_
_entity.id
_entity.type
_entity.pdbx_description
1 polymer ?
#
loop_
_entity_poly.entity_id
_entity_poly.type
_entity_poly.pdbx_seq_one_letter_code
_entity_poly.pdbx_strand_id
1 'polypeptide(L)'
;MLGIVAVVLVIGVVLAVAGVVLLVNLFGAGDHVIRRVTSKYLGSLPPGFAASRRGFRIYALLVFAVGILCLGLAATSWFLPAAAGLLVVGALIFGIGSVLAIAGEVETARGNKP
;
A
#
# COMPACT_ATOMS: atom_id res chain seq x y z
N MET A 1 -7.94 13.29 -23.38
CA MET A 1 -8.53 12.44 -22.31
C MET A 1 -7.97 11.02 -22.31
N LEU A 2 -7.83 10.35 -23.46
CA LEU A 2 -7.28 8.98 -23.55
C LEU A 2 -5.89 8.81 -22.91
N GLY A 3 -4.97 9.77 -23.10
CA GLY A 3 -3.63 9.68 -22.52
C GLY A 3 -3.61 9.64 -20.98
N ILE A 4 -4.44 10.45 -20.32
CA ILE A 4 -4.50 10.49 -18.85
C ILE A 4 -5.08 9.18 -18.30
N VAL A 5 -6.15 8.66 -18.93
CA VAL A 5 -6.76 7.38 -18.53
C VAL A 5 -5.75 6.24 -18.66
N ALA A 6 -4.98 6.20 -19.76
CA ALA A 6 -3.93 5.19 -19.96
C ALA A 6 -2.84 5.26 -18.88
N VAL A 7 -2.40 6.47 -18.52
CA VAL A 7 -1.40 6.66 -17.44
C VAL A 7 -1.95 6.18 -16.10
N VAL A 8 -3.19 6.56 -15.74
CA VAL A 8 -3.82 6.14 -14.47
C VAL A 8 -4.01 4.62 -14.43
N LEU A 9 -4.37 4.00 -15.55
CA LEU A 9 -4.48 2.55 -15.67
C LEU A 9 -3.12 1.86 -15.42
N VAL A 10 -2.05 2.34 -16.07
CA VAL A 10 -0.70 1.78 -15.90
C VAL A 10 -0.24 1.91 -14.44
N ILE A 11 -0.43 3.09 -13.82
CA ILE A 11 -0.11 3.29 -12.40
C ILE A 11 -0.91 2.32 -11.53
N GLY A 12 -2.22 2.18 -11.78
CA GLY A 12 -3.08 1.27 -11.04
C GLY A 12 -2.63 -0.19 -11.12
N VAL A 13 -2.29 -0.66 -12.33
CA VAL A 13 -1.76 -2.01 -12.54
C VAL A 13 -0.44 -2.21 -11.81
N VAL A 14 0.51 -1.27 -11.96
CA VAL A 14 1.84 -1.36 -11.33
C VAL A 14 1.71 -1.41 -9.81
N LEU A 15 0.91 -0.53 -9.22
CA LEU A 15 0.70 -0.50 -7.77
C LEU A 15 -0.04 -1.72 -7.25
N ALA A 16 -1.08 -2.19 -7.96
CA ALA A 16 -1.80 -3.39 -7.57
C ALA A 16 -0.89 -4.63 -7.61
N VAL A 17 -0.12 -4.81 -8.69
CA VAL A 17 0.83 -5.92 -8.82
C VAL A 17 1.93 -5.83 -7.77
N ALA A 18 2.53 -4.65 -7.58
CA ALA A 18 3.55 -4.45 -6.54
C ALA A 18 3.00 -4.74 -5.14
N GLY A 19 1.81 -4.24 -4.82
CA GLY A 19 1.13 -4.51 -3.55
C GLY A 19 0.91 -6.00 -3.31
N VAL A 20 0.42 -6.73 -4.31
CA VAL A 20 0.26 -8.20 -4.23
C VAL A 20 1.59 -8.90 -4.04
N VAL A 21 2.61 -8.57 -4.85
CA VAL A 21 3.97 -9.14 -4.75
C VAL A 21 4.54 -8.97 -3.35
N LEU A 22 4.38 -7.78 -2.75
CA LEU A 22 4.87 -7.49 -1.40
C LEU A 22 4.02 -8.19 -0.33
N LEU A 23 2.69 -8.25 -0.48
CA LEU A 23 1.77 -8.91 0.45
C LEU A 23 2.03 -10.42 0.56
N VAL A 24 2.18 -11.09 -0.59
CA VAL A 24 2.44 -12.54 -0.63
C VAL A 24 3.92 -12.87 -0.49
N ASN A 25 4.78 -11.85 -0.34
CA ASN A 25 6.24 -11.99 -0.27
C ASN A 25 6.80 -12.82 -1.44
N LEU A 26 6.31 -12.55 -2.66
CA LEU A 26 6.67 -13.31 -3.84
C LEU A 26 8.20 -13.24 -4.06
N PHE A 27 8.84 -14.39 -4.19
CA PHE A 27 10.31 -14.53 -4.29
C PHE A 27 11.10 -13.85 -3.14
N GLY A 28 10.48 -13.66 -1.98
CA GLY A 28 11.11 -12.97 -0.84
C GLY A 28 11.20 -11.45 -1.00
N ALA A 29 10.45 -10.85 -1.93
CA ALA A 29 10.50 -9.40 -2.18
C ALA A 29 10.15 -8.57 -0.93
N GLY A 30 9.14 -8.97 -0.16
CA GLY A 30 8.78 -8.30 1.07
C GLY A 30 9.88 -8.39 2.13
N ASP A 31 10.44 -9.58 2.34
CA ASP A 31 11.56 -9.78 3.27
C ASP A 31 12.80 -8.97 2.84
N HIS A 32 13.05 -8.86 1.54
CA HIS A 32 14.13 -8.05 0.99
C HIS A 32 13.92 -6.56 1.30
N VAL A 33 12.73 -6.03 1.04
CA VAL A 33 12.39 -4.62 1.33
C VAL A 33 12.46 -4.34 2.83
N ILE A 34 11.99 -5.26 3.68
CA ILE A 34 12.12 -5.10 5.13
C ILE A 34 13.60 -4.96 5.51
N ARG A 35 14.44 -5.93 5.12
CA ARG A 35 15.85 -5.96 5.51
C ARG A 35 16.68 -4.78 4.96
N ARG A 36 16.37 -4.34 3.73
CA ARG A 36 17.18 -3.33 3.03
C ARG A 36 16.67 -1.91 3.19
N VAL A 37 15.36 -1.73 3.39
CA VAL A 37 14.70 -0.42 3.36
C VAL A 37 14.11 -0.10 4.73
N THR A 38 13.09 -0.85 5.17
CA THR A 38 12.28 -0.40 6.33
C THR A 38 12.96 -0.65 7.68
N SER A 39 13.89 -1.60 7.76
CA SER A 39 14.71 -1.84 8.97
C SER A 39 15.94 -0.92 9.10
N LYS A 40 16.07 0.11 8.26
CA LYS A 40 17.19 1.07 8.33
C LYS A 40 16.78 2.33 9.07
N TYR A 41 17.74 2.91 9.78
CA TYR A 41 17.60 4.25 10.37
C TYR A 41 17.52 5.29 9.26
N LEU A 42 16.65 6.28 9.44
CA LEU A 42 16.52 7.41 8.53
C LEU A 42 17.06 8.66 9.23
N GLY A 43 18.37 8.84 9.14
CA GLY A 43 19.09 9.82 9.97
C GLY A 43 19.03 9.41 11.44
N SER A 44 18.41 10.24 12.28
CA SER A 44 18.20 9.97 13.71
C SER A 44 16.91 9.19 14.02
N LEU A 45 16.04 8.97 13.03
CA LEU A 45 14.79 8.24 13.24
C LEU A 45 15.03 6.72 13.21
N PRO A 46 14.66 5.99 14.29
CA PRO A 46 14.74 4.54 14.29
C PRO A 46 13.74 3.91 13.32
N PRO A 47 13.96 2.64 12.93
CA PRO A 47 13.00 1.89 12.13
C PRO A 47 11.59 1.90 12.75
N GLY A 48 10.59 2.27 11.94
CA GLY A 48 9.19 2.36 12.35
C GLY A 48 8.43 1.04 12.26
N PHE A 49 7.10 1.11 12.34
CA PHE A 49 6.23 -0.08 12.33
C PHE A 49 6.41 -0.94 11.07
N ALA A 50 6.70 -0.31 9.93
CA ALA A 50 7.00 -0.97 8.66
C ALA A 50 8.23 -1.90 8.69
N ALA A 51 9.09 -1.82 9.71
CA ALA A 51 10.21 -2.74 9.92
C ALA A 51 9.76 -4.13 10.43
N SER A 52 8.54 -4.24 10.93
CA SER A 52 7.96 -5.51 11.38
C SER A 52 7.22 -6.22 10.25
N ARG A 53 7.12 -7.55 10.29
CA ARG A 53 6.32 -8.32 9.30
C ARG A 53 4.85 -7.90 9.29
N ARG A 54 4.29 -7.59 10.47
CA ARG A 54 2.88 -7.17 10.60
C ARG A 54 2.67 -5.79 9.97
N GLY A 55 3.51 -4.81 10.33
CA GLY A 55 3.40 -3.46 9.78
C GLY A 55 3.66 -3.42 8.29
N PHE A 56 4.68 -4.14 7.81
CA PHE A 56 4.97 -4.23 6.39
C PHE A 56 3.79 -4.75 5.56
N ARG A 57 3.09 -5.77 6.05
CA ARG A 57 1.87 -6.29 5.38
C ARG A 57 0.77 -5.24 5.29
N ILE A 58 0.59 -4.41 6.32
CA ILE A 58 -0.40 -3.32 6.30
C ILE A 58 0.00 -2.26 5.27
N TYR A 59 1.26 -1.87 5.21
CA TYR A 59 1.73 -0.94 4.17
C TYR A 59 1.63 -1.51 2.75
N ALA A 60 1.94 -2.79 2.56
CA ALA A 60 1.74 -3.46 1.27
C ALA A 60 0.25 -3.51 0.86
N LEU A 61 -0.65 -3.71 1.82
CA LEU A 61 -2.10 -3.62 1.61
C LEU A 61 -2.53 -2.21 1.19
N LEU A 62 -1.94 -1.16 1.78
CA LEU A 62 -2.20 0.23 1.39
C LEU A 62 -1.74 0.50 -0.05
N VAL A 63 -0.55 0.03 -0.44
CA VAL A 63 -0.07 0.13 -1.84
C VAL A 63 -1.04 -0.56 -2.80
N PHE A 64 -1.51 -1.76 -2.45
CA PHE A 64 -2.52 -2.48 -3.23
C PHE A 64 -3.83 -1.68 -3.33
N ALA A 65 -4.33 -1.14 -2.22
CA ALA A 65 -5.57 -0.36 -2.18
C ALA A 65 -5.51 0.88 -3.07
N VAL A 66 -4.36 1.58 -3.10
CA VAL A 66 -4.14 2.71 -4.01
C VAL A 66 -4.17 2.23 -5.47
N GLY A 67 -3.56 1.09 -5.78
CA GLY A 67 -3.65 0.48 -7.11
C GLY A 67 -5.10 0.20 -7.53
N ILE A 68 -5.91 -0.37 -6.63
CA ILE A 68 -7.33 -0.64 -6.86
C ILE A 68 -8.12 0.65 -7.10
N LEU A 69 -7.86 1.72 -6.35
CA LEU A 69 -8.49 3.03 -6.57
C LEU A 69 -8.14 3.60 -7.95
N CYS A 70 -6.88 3.53 -8.37
CA CYS A 70 -6.46 3.96 -9.70
C CYS A 70 -7.14 3.14 -10.81
N LEU A 71 -7.25 1.81 -10.64
CA LEU A 71 -7.98 0.95 -11.58
C LEU A 71 -9.47 1.33 -11.65
N GLY A 72 -10.10 1.60 -10.50
CA GLY A 72 -11.48 2.09 -10.43
C GLY A 72 -11.67 3.42 -11.15
N LEU A 73 -10.77 4.38 -10.93
CA LEU A 73 -10.77 5.67 -11.63
C LEU A 73 -10.64 5.49 -13.15
N ALA A 74 -9.72 4.66 -13.63
CA ALA A 74 -9.57 4.39 -15.06
C ALA A 74 -10.83 3.73 -15.66
N ALA A 75 -11.45 2.81 -14.93
CA ALA A 75 -12.65 2.09 -15.35
C ALA A 75 -13.88 3.00 -15.51
N THR A 76 -13.91 4.19 -14.90
CA THR A 76 -15.01 5.16 -15.08
C THR A 76 -15.25 5.54 -16.55
N SER A 77 -14.24 5.41 -17.41
CA SER A 77 -14.31 5.74 -18.83
C SER A 77 -14.98 4.67 -19.70
N TRP A 78 -15.15 3.44 -19.22
CA TRP A 78 -15.67 2.33 -20.04
C TRP A 78 -16.62 1.38 -19.31
N PHE A 79 -16.61 1.30 -17.96
CA PHE A 79 -17.51 0.44 -17.20
C PHE A 79 -17.79 0.94 -15.77
N LEU A 80 -18.85 1.75 -15.63
CA LEU A 80 -19.21 2.41 -14.37
C LEU A 80 -19.49 1.46 -13.19
N PRO A 81 -20.22 0.33 -13.34
CA PRO A 81 -20.45 -0.59 -12.21
C PRO A 81 -19.16 -1.15 -11.61
N ALA A 82 -18.21 -1.58 -12.45
CA ALA A 82 -16.90 -2.04 -11.97
C ALA A 82 -16.09 -0.91 -11.34
N ALA A 83 -16.12 0.28 -11.95
CA ALA A 83 -15.46 1.46 -11.40
C ALA A 83 -15.95 1.76 -9.98
N ALA A 84 -17.27 1.81 -9.77
CA ALA A 84 -17.87 2.05 -8.45
C ALA A 84 -17.46 0.98 -7.43
N GLY A 85 -17.52 -0.31 -7.82
CA GLY A 85 -17.11 -1.41 -6.95
C GLY A 85 -15.63 -1.32 -6.53
N LEU A 86 -14.73 -1.09 -7.49
CA LEU A 86 -13.30 -0.93 -7.21
C LEU A 86 -13.02 0.29 -6.32
N LEU A 87 -13.69 1.42 -6.57
CA LEU A 87 -13.53 2.62 -5.76
C LEU A 87 -13.97 2.40 -4.31
N VAL A 88 -15.13 1.78 -4.09
CA VAL A 88 -15.63 1.50 -2.73
C VAL A 88 -14.72 0.52 -2.00
N VAL A 89 -14.35 -0.60 -2.66
CA VAL A 89 -13.47 -1.61 -2.03
C VAL A 89 -12.09 -1.02 -1.73
N GLY A 90 -11.49 -0.31 -2.68
CA GLY A 90 -10.21 0.35 -2.50
C GLY A 90 -10.24 1.38 -1.36
N ALA A 91 -11.29 2.18 -1.28
CA ALA A 91 -11.45 3.19 -0.23
C ALA A 91 -11.62 2.54 1.16
N LEU A 92 -12.39 1.46 1.28
CA LEU A 92 -12.57 0.75 2.54
C LEU A 92 -11.26 0.11 3.02
N ILE A 93 -10.56 -0.60 2.12
CA ILE A 93 -9.26 -1.21 2.45
C ILE A 93 -8.25 -0.13 2.85
N PHE A 94 -8.19 0.97 2.11
CA PHE A 94 -7.29 2.08 2.41
C PHE A 94 -7.62 2.72 3.77
N GLY A 95 -8.90 2.99 4.04
CA GLY A 95 -9.33 3.58 5.30
C GLY A 95 -8.99 2.71 6.50
N ILE A 96 -9.37 1.43 6.47
CA ILE A 96 -9.08 0.47 7.55
C ILE A 96 -7.56 0.28 7.70
N GLY A 97 -6.85 0.07 6.60
CA GLY A 97 -5.40 -0.10 6.60
C GLY A 97 -4.66 1.11 7.17
N SER A 98 -5.16 2.33 6.89
CA SER A 98 -4.55 3.56 7.38
C SER A 98 -4.69 3.69 8.89
N VAL A 99 -5.87 3.37 9.43
CA VAL A 99 -6.08 3.35 10.89
C VAL A 99 -5.15 2.34 11.56
N LEU A 100 -5.00 1.14 10.99
CA LEU A 100 -4.11 0.10 11.52
C LEU A 100 -2.63 0.51 11.44
N ALA A 101 -2.21 1.16 10.34
CA ALA A 101 -0.86 1.66 10.19
C ALA A 101 -0.54 2.75 11.21
N ILE A 102 -1.43 3.74 11.37
CA ILE A 102 -1.27 4.83 12.35
C ILE A 102 -1.20 4.27 13.77
N ALA A 103 -2.12 3.36 14.14
CA ALA A 103 -2.10 2.73 15.46
C ALA A 103 -0.78 1.99 15.72
N GLY A 104 -0.30 1.21 14.74
CA GLY A 104 0.98 0.49 14.84
C GLY A 104 2.20 1.40 14.92
N GLU A 105 2.21 2.52 14.19
CA GLU A 105 3.28 3.52 14.29
C GLU A 105 3.26 4.20 15.67
N VAL A 106 2.09 4.51 16.22
CA VAL A 106 1.96 5.08 17.57
C VAL A 106 2.45 4.08 18.64
N GLU A 107 2.10 2.81 18.53
CA GLU A 107 2.60 1.75 19.42
C GLU A 107 4.13 1.63 19.34
N THR A 108 4.68 1.60 18.12
CA THR A 108 6.13 1.49 17.88
C THR A 108 6.88 2.69 18.46
N ALA A 109 6.37 3.91 18.23
CA ALA A 109 6.96 5.13 18.77
C ALA A 109 6.93 5.19 20.31
N ARG A 110 5.88 4.63 20.94
CA ARG A 110 5.78 4.55 22.41
C ARG A 110 6.74 3.51 22.99
N GLY A 111 6.95 2.39 22.31
CA GLY A 111 7.89 1.35 22.73
C GLY A 111 9.36 1.74 22.62
N ASN A 112 9.68 2.70 21.73
CA ASN A 112 11.04 3.24 21.53
C ASN A 112 11.36 4.48 22.38
N LYS A 113 10.55 4.79 23.41
CA LYS A 113 10.88 5.86 24.36
C LYS A 113 12.06 5.40 25.24
N PRO A 114 13.08 6.25 25.48
CA PRO A 114 14.16 5.95 26.41
C PRO A 114 13.66 5.79 27.84
#